data_AF-A0A2V5Z3R2-F1
#
_entry.id   AF-A0A2V5Z3R2-F1
#
_cell.length_a   1.000
_cell.length_b   1.000
_cell.length_c   1.000
_cell.angle_alpha   90.00
_cell.angle_beta   90.00
_cell.angle_gamma   90.00
#
_symmetry.space_group_name_H-M   'P 1'
#
loop_
_entity.id
_entity.type
_entity.pdbx_description
1 polymer ?
#
loop_
_entity_poly.entity_id
_entity_poly.type
_entity_poly.pdbx_seq_one_letter_code
_entity_poly.pdbx_strand_id
1 'polypeptide(L)'
;MRSQHIWTRRDEQGIKREVRATRFGGRWRLQAKMAGDLDWTYYERPLLEDLLALKDILVRKYQRRRASNEDVASVEKLIADQTNPGS
;
A
#
# COMPACT_ATOMS: atom_id res chain seq x y z
N MET A 1 1.29 14.06 8.84
CA MET A 1 0.40 12.97 8.36
C MET A 1 0.65 11.71 9.15
N ARG A 2 -0.35 10.84 9.31
CA ARG A 2 -0.09 9.48 9.81
C ARG A 2 0.62 8.72 8.69
N SER A 3 1.91 8.44 8.86
CA SER A 3 2.75 7.79 7.84
C SER A 3 2.46 6.29 7.68
N GLN A 4 1.48 5.76 8.40
CA GLN A 4 1.15 4.34 8.42
C GLN A 4 -0.34 4.12 8.10
N HIS A 5 -0.59 3.13 7.26
CA HIS A 5 -1.91 2.71 6.79
C HIS A 5 -2.00 1.20 6.93
N ILE A 6 -3.02 0.71 7.64
CA ILE A 6 -3.29 -0.72 7.77
C ILE A 6 -4.69 -0.97 7.22
N TRP A 7 -4.84 -1.98 6.39
CA TRP A 7 -6.13 -2.43 5.89
C TRP A 7 -6.13 -3.95 5.75
N THR A 8 -7.32 -4.51 5.62
CA THR A 8 -7.49 -5.96 5.43
C THR A 8 -8.15 -6.20 4.10
N ARG A 9 -7.63 -7.16 3.34
CA ARG A 9 -8.18 -7.64 2.08
C ARG A 9 -8.57 -9.11 2.24
N ARG A 10 -9.48 -9.62 1.40
CA ARG A 10 -9.63 -11.07 1.19
C ARG A 10 -8.93 -11.44 -0.11
N ASP A 11 -8.16 -12.51 -0.09
CA ASP A 11 -7.63 -13.09 -1.32
C ASP A 11 -8.74 -13.85 -2.08
N GLU A 12 -8.41 -14.42 -3.24
CA GLU A 12 -9.34 -15.19 -4.07
C GLU A 12 -9.94 -16.41 -3.36
N GLN A 13 -9.23 -16.97 -2.38
CA GLN A 13 -9.68 -18.10 -1.55
C GLN A 13 -10.51 -17.64 -0.33
N GLY A 14 -10.76 -16.35 -0.18
CA GLY A 14 -11.53 -15.78 0.92
C GLY A 14 -10.75 -15.66 2.23
N ILE A 15 -9.45 -15.98 2.24
CA ILE A 15 -8.58 -15.82 3.40
C ILE A 15 -8.31 -14.34 3.60
N LYS A 16 -8.48 -13.88 4.83
CA LYS A 16 -8.21 -12.49 5.19
C LYS A 16 -6.70 -12.29 5.22
N ARG A 17 -6.23 -11.27 4.52
CA ARG A 17 -4.84 -10.79 4.51
C ARG A 17 -4.80 -9.39 5.09
N GLU A 18 -3.90 -9.17 6.05
CA GLU A 18 -3.66 -7.85 6.61
C GLU A 18 -2.46 -7.22 5.93
N VAL A 19 -2.62 -5.99 5.44
CA VAL A 19 -1.59 -5.24 4.73
C VAL A 19 -1.32 -3.95 5.48
N ARG A 20 -0.04 -3.65 5.66
CA ARG A 20 0.44 -2.43 6.30
C ARG A 20 1.39 -1.72 5.34
N ALA A 21 1.05 -0.48 5.01
CA ALA A 21 1.94 0.44 4.32
C ALA A 21 2.49 1.48 5.29
N THR A 22 3.79 1.72 5.22
CA THR A 22 4.48 2.75 6.00
C THR A 22 5.31 3.63 5.06
N ARG A 23 5.15 4.95 5.16
CA ARG A 23 5.94 5.96 4.46
C ARG A 23 7.10 6.41 5.37
N PHE A 24 8.33 6.19 4.92
CA PHE A 24 9.55 6.59 5.64
C PHE A 24 10.58 7.13 4.66
N GLY A 25 11.12 8.33 4.92
CA GLY A 25 12.11 8.98 4.04
C GLY A 25 11.61 9.15 2.59
N GLY A 26 10.32 9.45 2.41
CA GLY A 26 9.69 9.58 1.08
C GLY A 26 9.43 8.26 0.34
N ARG A 27 9.81 7.10 0.90
CA ARG A 27 9.59 5.77 0.31
C ARG A 27 8.46 5.04 1.02
N TRP A 28 7.70 4.26 0.26
CA TRP A 28 6.69 3.35 0.82
C TRP A 28 7.28 1.96 1.02
N ARG A 29 7.02 1.39 2.19
CA ARG A 29 7.26 -0.02 2.49
C ARG A 29 5.94 -0.69 2.78
N LEU A 30 5.66 -1.78 2.08
CA LEU A 30 4.47 -2.58 2.31
C LEU A 30 4.88 -3.93 2.88
N GLN A 31 4.13 -4.36 3.89
CA GLN A 31 4.25 -5.67 4.50
C GLN A 31 2.85 -6.24 4.62
N ALA A 32 2.73 -7.56 4.45
CA ALA A 32 1.45 -8.23 4.64
C ALA A 32 1.63 -9.54 5.36
N LYS A 33 0.53 -10.02 5.94
CA LYS A 33 0.44 -11.32 6.59
C LYS A 33 -0.93 -11.92 6.37
N MET A 34 -1.06 -13.24 6.45
CA MET A 34 -2.37 -13.86 6.48
C MET A 34 -3.00 -13.68 7.87
N ALA A 35 -4.32 -13.69 7.94
CA ALA A 35 -5.03 -13.61 9.20
C ALA A 35 -4.80 -14.89 10.00
N GLY A 36 -4.28 -14.73 11.21
CA GLY A 36 -3.84 -15.83 12.06
C GLY A 36 -2.32 -15.94 12.15
N ASP A 37 -1.58 -15.42 11.15
CA ASP A 37 -0.12 -15.38 11.22
C ASP A 37 0.36 -14.30 12.21
N LEU A 38 1.46 -14.61 12.89
CA LEU A 38 2.17 -13.66 13.75
C LEU A 38 3.21 -12.87 12.94
N ASP A 39 3.80 -13.51 11.93
CA ASP A 39 4.88 -12.94 11.12
C ASP A 39 4.38 -12.04 9.99
N TRP A 40 5.12 -10.96 9.76
CA TRP A 40 4.90 -10.05 8.65
C TRP A 40 5.90 -10.34 7.55
N THR A 41 5.41 -10.60 6.35
CA THR A 41 6.25 -10.70 5.15
C THR A 41 6.52 -9.31 4.61
N TYR A 42 7.81 -8.95 4.54
CA TYR A 42 8.26 -7.74 3.86
C TYR A 42 8.41 -8.05 2.38
N TYR A 43 7.71 -7.30 1.53
CA TYR A 43 7.86 -7.43 0.10
C TYR A 43 8.90 -6.41 -0.39
N GLU A 44 10.00 -6.89 -0.96
CA GLU A 44 10.96 -6.02 -1.66
C GLU A 44 10.29 -5.31 -2.84
N ARG A 45 9.41 -6.02 -3.55
CA ARG A 45 8.47 -5.47 -4.53
C ARG A 45 7.05 -5.71 -4.04
N PRO A 46 6.34 -4.69 -3.53
CA PRO A 46 4.94 -4.81 -3.14
C PRO A 46 4.09 -5.36 -4.28
N LEU A 47 3.01 -6.07 -3.98
CA LEU A 47 2.08 -6.48 -5.02
C LEU A 47 1.36 -5.26 -5.59
N LEU A 48 1.16 -5.24 -6.92
CA LEU A 48 0.44 -4.17 -7.60
C LEU A 48 -0.94 -3.93 -6.99
N GLU A 49 -1.60 -5.02 -6.63
CA GLU A 49 -2.92 -5.02 -6.01
C GLU A 49 -2.94 -4.25 -4.66
N ASP A 50 -1.85 -4.31 -3.89
CA ASP A 50 -1.72 -3.64 -2.61
C ASP A 50 -1.39 -2.15 -2.80
N LEU A 51 -0.59 -1.82 -3.83
CA LEU A 51 -0.34 -0.42 -4.20
C LEU A 51 -1.61 0.28 -4.69
N LEU A 52 -2.44 -0.41 -5.48
CA LEU A 52 -3.74 0.09 -5.92
C LEU A 52 -4.68 0.34 -4.74
N ALA A 53 -4.72 -0.57 -3.76
CA ALA A 53 -5.49 -0.37 -2.53
C ALA A 53 -4.97 0.82 -1.71
N LEU A 54 -3.65 0.96 -1.59
CA LEU A 54 -3.02 2.10 -0.92
C LEU A 54 -3.38 3.43 -1.61
N LYS A 55 -3.37 3.48 -2.95
CA LYS A 55 -3.82 4.63 -3.74
C LYS A 55 -5.25 5.03 -3.39
N ASP A 56 -6.18 4.09 -3.41
CA ASP A 56 -7.58 4.37 -3.08
C ASP A 56 -7.74 4.91 -1.64
N ILE A 57 -7.03 4.33 -0.67
CA ILE A 57 -7.00 4.84 0.72
C ILE A 57 -6.50 6.29 0.78
N LEU A 58 -5.42 6.60 0.06
CA LEU A 58 -4.83 7.94 0.03
C LEU A 58 -5.74 8.95 -0.67
N VAL A 59 -6.34 8.59 -1.80
CA VAL A 59 -7.30 9.44 -2.52
C VAL A 59 -8.51 9.77 -1.62
N ARG A 60 -9.09 8.76 -0.95
CA ARG A 60 -10.20 8.97 0.01
C ARG A 60 -9.80 9.84 1.19
N LYS A 61 -8.54 9.78 1.64
CA LYS A 61 -8.03 10.67 2.69
C LYS A 61 -7.77 12.09 2.15
N TYR A 62 -7.25 12.22 0.94
CA TYR A 62 -6.97 13.50 0.29
C TYR A 62 -8.27 14.29 0.08
N GLN A 63 -9.32 13.64 -0.43
CA GLN A 63 -10.66 14.23 -0.56
C GLN A 63 -11.22 14.78 0.76
N ARG A 64 -10.86 14.15 1.89
CA ARG A 64 -11.24 14.58 3.25
C ARG A 64 -10.22 15.50 3.91
N ARG A 65 -9.24 16.01 3.16
CA ARG A 65 -8.13 16.87 3.65
C ARG A 65 -7.28 16.21 4.75
N ARG A 66 -7.13 14.88 4.70
CA ARG A 66 -6.36 14.05 5.66
C ARG A 66 -5.13 13.36 5.05
N ALA A 67 -4.91 13.51 3.75
CA ALA A 67 -3.69 13.12 3.03
C ALA A 67 -3.28 14.26 2.08
N SER A 68 -2.04 14.23 1.61
CA SER A 68 -1.46 15.26 0.74
C SER A 68 -1.50 14.78 -0.70
N ASN A 69 -1.49 15.71 -1.65
CA ASN A 69 -1.39 15.34 -3.05
C ASN A 69 -0.06 14.58 -3.32
N GLU A 70 1.02 14.96 -2.63
CA GLU A 70 2.32 14.29 -2.71
C GLU A 70 2.25 12.81 -2.28
N ASP A 71 1.48 12.48 -1.22
CA ASP A 71 1.28 11.08 -0.83
C ASP A 71 0.67 10.28 -1.97
N VAL A 72 -0.37 10.83 -2.63
CA VAL A 72 -1.04 10.18 -3.77
C VAL A 72 -0.07 10.04 -4.95
N ALA A 73 0.60 11.11 -5.35
CA ALA A 73 1.56 11.10 -6.47
C ALA A 73 2.71 10.11 -6.23
N SER A 74 3.20 10.00 -5.00
CA SER A 74 4.29 9.08 -4.65
C SER A 74 3.89 7.61 -4.83
N VAL A 75 2.63 7.24 -4.55
CA VAL A 75 2.16 5.86 -4.77
C VAL A 75 1.86 5.60 -6.24
N GLU A 76 1.37 6.60 -6.98
CA GLU A 76 1.15 6.49 -8.43
C GLU A 76 2.46 6.25 -9.18
N LYS A 77 3.55 6.89 -8.74
CA LYS A 77 4.89 6.63 -9.27
C LYS A 77 5.34 5.19 -9.04
N LEU A 78 5.08 4.63 -7.85
CA LEU A 78 5.42 3.23 -7.55
C LEU A 78 4.61 2.24 -8.38
N ILE A 79 3.32 2.53 -8.59
CA ILE A 79 2.45 1.73 -9.47
C ILE A 79 3.01 1.77 -10.90
N ALA A 80 3.34 2.96 -11.41
CA ALA A 80 3.88 3.12 -12.76
C ALA A 80 5.19 2.33 -12.95
N ASP A 81 6.13 2.45 -12.01
CA ASP A 81 7.42 1.72 -12.00
C ASP A 81 7.21 0.20 -12.01
N GLN A 82 6.23 -0.30 -11.25
CA GLN A 82 5.90 -1.71 -11.22
C GLN A 82 5.24 -2.20 -12.52
N THR A 83 4.39 -1.38 -13.15
CA THR A 83 3.70 -1.73 -14.40
C THR A 83 4.56 -1.57 -15.65
N ASN A 84 5.59 -0.74 -15.59
CA ASN A 84 6.51 -0.50 -16.70
C ASN A 84 7.96 -0.77 -16.27
N PRO A 85 8.37 -2.04 -16.12
CA PRO A 85 9.73 -2.38 -15.69
C PRO A 85 10.81 -2.13 -16.75
N GLY A 86 10.52 -1.43 -17.85
CA GLY A 86 11.47 -1.13 -18.92
C GLY A 86 11.11 0.11 -19.72
N SER A 87 11.83 1.19 -19.49
CA SER A 87 12.11 2.26 -20.46
C SER A 87 13.51 2.79 -20.22
#